data_AF-V7D4S2-F1
#
_entry.id   AF-V7D4S2-F1
#
_cell.length_a   1.000
_cell.length_b   1.000
_cell.length_c   1.000
_cell.angle_alpha   90.00
_cell.angle_beta   90.00
_cell.angle_gamma   90.00
#
_symmetry.space_group_name_H-M   'P 1'
#
loop_
_entity.id
_entity.type
_entity.pdbx_description
1 polymer ?
#
loop_
_entity_poly.entity_id
_entity_poly.type
_entity_poly.pdbx_seq_one_letter_code
_entity_poly.pdbx_strand_id
1 'polypeptide(L)' 'MKTGVNFEELIQRQAERVFGSKAKANIWLSQPRTIFSGATALECACDEAGYRRVRGVLDRIEHGFVS' A
#
# COMPACT_ATOMS: atom_id res chain seq x y z
N MET A 1 11.85 -22.27 -9.71
CA MET A 1 11.44 -21.37 -8.60
C MET A 1 10.08 -20.80 -8.96
N LYS A 2 9.06 -20.93 -8.09
CA LYS A 2 7.80 -20.21 -8.32
C LYS A 2 8.07 -18.74 -8.05
N THR A 3 8.25 -17.95 -9.09
CA THR A 3 8.25 -16.49 -9.01
C THR A 3 6.80 -16.05 -8.74
N GLY A 4 6.33 -16.28 -7.51
CA GLY A 4 5.06 -15.75 -7.05
C GLY A 4 5.15 -14.24 -6.97
N VAL A 5 4.10 -13.53 -7.39
CA VAL A 5 4.04 -12.07 -7.31
C VAL A 5 4.27 -11.63 -5.87
N ASN A 6 5.27 -10.78 -5.62
CA ASN A 6 5.50 -10.18 -4.31
C ASN A 6 4.72 -8.86 -4.20
N PHE A 7 3.50 -8.95 -3.68
CA PHE A 7 2.61 -7.79 -3.54
C PHE A 7 3.18 -6.73 -2.59
N GLU A 8 3.93 -7.13 -1.57
CA GLU A 8 4.56 -6.22 -0.61
C GLU A 8 5.56 -5.29 -1.31
N GLU A 9 6.43 -5.85 -2.14
CA GLU A 9 7.40 -5.07 -2.93
C GLU A 9 6.70 -4.12 -3.92
N LEU A 10 5.59 -4.55 -4.53
CA LEU A 10 4.81 -3.73 -5.44
C LEU A 10 4.13 -2.54 -4.75
N ILE A 11 3.49 -2.75 -3.60
CA ILE A 11 2.87 -1.64 -2.84
C ILE A 11 3.94 -0.70 -2.28
N GLN A 12 5.11 -1.21 -1.93
CA GLN A 12 6.19 -0.38 -1.42
C GLN A 12 6.70 0.58 -2.49
N ARG A 13 6.95 0.09 -3.70
CA ARG A 13 7.32 0.93 -4.85
C ARG A 13 6.23 1.95 -5.21
N GLN A 14 4.97 1.55 -5.17
CA GLN A 14 3.88 2.49 -5.45
C GLN A 14 3.80 3.58 -4.37
N ALA A 15 3.84 3.21 -3.09
CA ALA A 15 3.81 4.18 -1.99
C ALA A 15 5.03 5.13 -2.06
N GLU A 16 6.22 4.61 -2.38
CA GLU A 16 7.41 5.43 -2.59
C GLU A 16 7.21 6.51 -3.67
N ARG A 17 6.56 6.14 -4.79
CA ARG A 17 6.20 7.09 -5.84
C ARG A 17 5.18 8.13 -5.36
N VAL A 18 4.10 7.70 -4.72
CA VAL A 18 3.03 8.59 -4.25
C VAL A 18 3.53 9.58 -3.19
N PHE A 19 4.37 9.13 -2.26
CA PHE A 19 4.87 9.97 -1.16
C PHE A 19 6.20 10.67 -1.47
N GLY A 20 6.86 10.33 -2.58
CA GLY A 20 8.18 10.83 -2.95
C GLY A 20 9.30 10.51 -1.94
N SER A 21 9.06 9.57 -1.02
CA SER A 21 9.98 9.27 0.08
C SER A 21 9.74 7.86 0.60
N LYS A 22 10.82 7.07 0.62
CA LYS A 22 10.84 5.73 1.22
C LYS A 22 10.46 5.71 2.68
N ALA A 23 10.94 6.68 3.46
CA ALA A 23 10.60 6.78 4.87
C ALA A 23 9.08 7.02 5.07
N LYS A 24 8.50 7.96 4.32
CA LYS A 24 7.06 8.25 4.38
C LYS A 24 6.22 7.06 3.91
N ALA A 25 6.63 6.41 2.82
CA ALA A 25 5.98 5.21 2.32
C ALA A 25 5.97 4.10 3.37
N ASN A 26 7.12 3.82 3.98
CA ASN A 26 7.22 2.78 5.01
C ASN A 26 6.32 3.09 6.22
N ILE A 27 6.37 4.33 6.72
CA ILE A 27 5.49 4.76 7.82
C ILE A 27 4.03 4.60 7.43
N TRP A 28 3.64 5.03 6.22
CA TRP A 28 2.25 4.96 5.79
C TRP A 28 1.75 3.52 5.68
N LEU A 29 2.60 2.62 5.17
CA LEU A 29 2.30 1.22 4.92
C LEU A 29 2.24 0.37 6.21
N SER A 30 3.08 0.67 7.19
CA SER A 30 3.16 -0.06 8.47
C SER A 30 2.20 0.47 9.54
N GLN A 31 1.50 1.57 9.29
CA GLN A 31 0.51 2.11 10.24
C GLN A 31 -0.84 1.40 10.09
N PRO A 32 -1.46 0.94 11.20
CA PRO A 32 -2.86 0.50 11.22
C PRO A 32 -3.80 1.60 10.72
N ARG A 33 -4.74 1.27 9.83
CA ARG A 33 -5.70 2.24 9.32
C ARG A 33 -7.12 1.70 9.30
N THR A 34 -8.08 2.56 9.63
CA THR A 34 -9.52 2.24 9.63
C THR A 34 -10.03 1.83 8.25
N ILE A 35 -9.48 2.40 7.17
CA ILE A 35 -9.79 2.01 5.79
C ILE A 35 -9.42 0.55 5.46
N PHE A 36 -8.58 -0.08 6.29
CA PHE A 36 -8.21 -1.50 6.23
C PHE A 36 -8.73 -2.25 7.45
N SER A 37 -9.82 -1.76 8.08
CA SER A 37 -10.43 -2.37 9.26
C SER A 37 -9.48 -2.51 10.46
N GLY A 38 -8.52 -1.57 10.59
CA GLY A 38 -7.51 -1.59 11.65
C GLY A 38 -6.25 -2.40 11.31
N ALA A 39 -6.17 -3.03 10.15
CA ALA A 39 -4.94 -3.63 9.66
C ALA A 39 -4.00 -2.58 9.05
N THR A 40 -2.73 -2.94 8.91
CA THR A 40 -1.75 -2.18 8.11
C THR A 40 -1.97 -2.43 6.62
N ALA A 41 -1.44 -1.54 5.77
CA ALA A 41 -1.49 -1.76 4.33
C ALA A 41 -0.64 -2.97 3.90
N LEU A 42 0.45 -3.25 4.61
CA LEU A 42 1.30 -4.42 4.37
C LEU A 42 0.54 -5.73 4.64
N GLU A 43 -0.11 -5.83 5.80
CA GLU A 43 -0.95 -6.99 6.12
C GLU A 43 -2.11 -7.14 5.14
N CYS A 44 -2.70 -6.03 4.69
CA CYS A 44 -3.77 -6.06 3.72
C CYS A 44 -3.28 -6.58 2.35
N ALA A 45 -2.05 -6.29 1.94
CA ALA A 45 -1.53 -6.67 0.62
C ALA A 45 -0.94 -8.09 0.56
N CYS A 46 -1.35 -9.01 1.43
CA CYS A 46 -0.87 -10.39 1.43
C CYS A 46 -1.36 -11.22 0.24
N ASP A 47 -2.43 -10.78 -0.43
CA ASP A 47 -2.99 -11.38 -1.64
C ASP A 47 -3.33 -10.34 -2.71
N GLU A 48 -3.78 -10.80 -3.88
CA GLU A 48 -4.07 -9.92 -5.00
C GLU A 48 -5.24 -8.95 -4.73
N ALA A 49 -6.27 -9.41 -4.01
CA ALA A 49 -7.45 -8.60 -3.73
C ALA A 49 -7.09 -7.45 -2.78
N GLY A 50 -6.35 -7.78 -1.73
CA GLY A 50 -5.80 -6.83 -0.78
C GLY A 50 -4.78 -5.87 -1.40
N TYR A 51 -3.89 -6.37 -2.26
CA TYR A 51 -3.01 -5.55 -3.07
C TYR A 51 -3.78 -4.50 -3.89
N ARG A 52 -4.82 -4.92 -4.62
CA ARG A 52 -5.64 -4.00 -5.44
C ARG A 52 -6.35 -2.95 -4.59
N ARG A 53 -6.80 -3.32 -3.39
CA ARG A 53 -7.41 -2.39 -2.42
C ARG A 53 -6.41 -1.34 -1.95
N VAL A 54 -5.22 -1.75 -1.51
CA VAL A 54 -4.15 -0.84 -1.06
C VAL A 54 -3.71 0.08 -2.20
N ARG A 55 -3.53 -0.48 -3.41
CA ARG A 55 -3.18 0.30 -4.61
C ARG A 55 -4.23 1.36 -4.92
N GLY A 56 -5.52 1.02 -4.86
CA GLY A 56 -6.60 1.99 -5.11
C GLY A 56 -6.64 3.13 -4.09
N VAL A 57 -6.21 2.89 -2.85
CA VAL A 57 -6.08 3.96 -1.84
C VAL A 57 -4.89 4.86 -2.16
N LEU A 58 -3.74 4.29 -2.51
CA LEU A 58 -2.55 5.05 -2.90
C LEU A 58 -2.81 5.93 -4.13
N ASP A 59 -3.54 5.40 -5.12
CA ASP A 59 -3.98 6.14 -6.32
C ASP A 59 -4.86 7.34 -5.96
N ARG A 60 -5.82 7.16 -5.04
CA ARG A 60 -6.64 8.28 -4.53
C ARG A 60 -5.80 9.35 -3.84
N ILE A 61 -4.80 8.96 -3.05
CA ILE A 61 -3.88 9.90 -2.39
C ILE A 61 -3.06 10.67 -3.43
N GLU A 62 -2.55 10.00 -4.46
CA GLU A 62 -1.80 10.63 -5.57
C GLU A 62 -2.65 11.68 -6.31
N HIS A 63 -3.94 11.39 -6.51
CA HIS A 63 -4.90 12.31 -7.13
C HIS A 63 -5.47 13.37 -6.18
N GLY A 64 -4.97 13.48 -4.94
CA GLY A 64 -5.37 14.51 -3.98
C GLY A 64 -6.73 14.27 -3.31
N PHE A 65 -7.29 13.07 -3.41
CA PHE A 65 -8.46 12.69 -2.61
C PHE A 65 -8.02 12.40 -1.19
N VAL A 66 -8.00 13.45 -0.38
CA VAL A 66 -7.96 13.33 1.08
C VAL A 66 -9.37 12.95 1.56
N SER A 67 -9.50 11.75 2.14
CA SER A 67 -10.66 11.36 2.95
C SER A 67 -10.36 11.54 4.42
#